data_AF-A0A6V7UN13-F1
#
_entry.id   AF-A0A6V7UN13-F1
#
_cell.length_a   1.000
_cell.length_b   1.000
_cell.length_c   1.000
_cell.angle_alpha   90.00
_cell.angle_beta   90.00
_cell.angle_gamma   90.00
#
_symmetry.space_group_name_H-M   'P 1'
#
loop_
_entity.id
_entity.type
_entity.pdbx_description
1 polymer ?
#
loop_
_entity_poly.entity_id
_entity_poly.type
_entity_poly.pdbx_seq_one_letter_code
_entity_poly.pdbx_strand_id
1 'polypeptide(L)'
;MFEMVLKFGAWIVDALQTYTQPVIIYLPPFGELRGGAWAVLDTQINPTCITMLADSNSRGGVLEANGIVEIKFREKDLCVLLGKCDEKTKKLEEELVKNNKNVINEVNKKELLQEYEKRKEKLLPVCRAAAVKFADLHDTTARMLAKGAIHDEVAWQNTRNYFYNLLCVQSIKMEMAKNYLSACSNTTNLSSSFTIDELEKGCKWVDEHLAETSILIRREINLKEKPSMDYSKRTRFEYFFEQIMEYSNGKEFLQVLEQIKADTLLKQLKLVTGNLEQRERFVAALLERD
;
A
#
# COMPACT_ATOMS: atom_id res chain seq x y z
N MET A 1 3.94 -27.49 -2.94
CA MET A 1 4.57 -27.39 -1.60
C MET A 1 5.88 -28.16 -1.49
N PHE A 2 5.95 -29.39 -2.02
CA PHE A 2 7.12 -30.28 -1.94
C PHE A 2 8.45 -29.63 -2.38
N GLU A 3 8.43 -28.77 -3.40
CA GLU A 3 9.61 -28.03 -3.87
C GLU A 3 9.89 -26.74 -3.09
N MET A 4 9.58 -26.71 -1.78
CA MET A 4 9.94 -25.61 -0.87
C MET A 4 9.45 -24.21 -1.29
N VAL A 5 8.35 -24.09 -2.04
CA VAL A 5 7.78 -22.78 -2.46
C VAL A 5 7.59 -21.78 -1.30
N LEU A 6 7.29 -22.27 -0.10
CA LEU A 6 7.17 -21.44 1.10
C LEU A 6 8.51 -20.82 1.53
N LYS A 7 9.61 -21.56 1.38
CA LYS A 7 10.96 -21.08 1.69
C LYS A 7 11.35 -19.94 0.75
N PHE A 8 11.07 -20.10 -0.54
CA PHE A 8 11.33 -19.06 -1.54
C PHE A 8 10.44 -17.82 -1.33
N GLY A 9 9.18 -18.00 -0.90
CA GLY A 9 8.32 -16.88 -0.53
C GLY A 9 8.85 -16.09 0.66
N ALA A 10 9.38 -16.76 1.68
CA ALA A 10 10.00 -16.10 2.84
C ALA A 10 11.25 -15.28 2.45
N TRP A 11 12.07 -15.79 1.51
CA TRP A 11 13.25 -15.06 1.03
C TRP A 11 12.92 -13.71 0.38
N ILE A 12 11.74 -13.57 -0.24
CA ILE A 12 11.29 -12.27 -0.78
C ILE A 12 11.10 -11.26 0.36
N VAL A 13 10.45 -11.71 1.45
CA VAL A 13 10.22 -10.87 2.63
C VAL A 13 11.55 -10.48 3.28
N ASP A 14 12.46 -11.44 3.48
CA ASP A 14 13.79 -11.18 4.06
C ASP A 14 14.60 -10.16 3.22
N ALA A 15 14.54 -10.29 1.89
CA ALA A 15 15.23 -9.39 0.98
C ALA A 15 14.64 -7.97 1.01
N LEU A 16 13.30 -7.84 1.00
CA LEU A 16 12.63 -6.54 1.06
C LEU A 16 12.78 -5.87 2.42
N GLN A 17 12.78 -6.67 3.50
CA GLN A 17 13.00 -6.19 4.86
C GLN A 17 14.40 -5.64 5.05
N THR A 18 15.41 -6.05 4.29
CA THR A 18 16.79 -5.55 4.43
C THR A 18 17.18 -4.52 3.39
N TYR A 19 16.29 -4.24 2.44
CA TYR A 19 16.56 -3.34 1.33
C TYR A 19 16.57 -1.86 1.78
N THR A 20 17.58 -1.10 1.34
CA THR A 20 17.85 0.28 1.81
C THR A 20 17.75 1.34 0.71
N GLN A 21 17.18 0.98 -0.44
CA GLN A 21 16.91 1.90 -1.56
C GLN A 21 15.40 1.95 -1.85
N PRO A 22 14.89 2.98 -2.53
CA PRO A 22 13.46 3.10 -2.80
C PRO A 22 12.97 1.95 -3.69
N VAL A 23 11.84 1.34 -3.31
CA VAL A 23 11.17 0.28 -4.06
C VAL A 23 9.78 0.77 -4.44
N ILE A 24 9.50 0.81 -5.74
CA ILE A 24 8.18 1.17 -6.25
C ILE A 24 7.51 -0.13 -6.73
N ILE A 25 6.41 -0.49 -6.07
CA ILE A 25 5.57 -1.61 -6.48
C ILE A 25 4.37 -1.02 -7.20
N TYR A 26 4.17 -1.40 -8.47
CA TYR A 26 3.07 -0.89 -9.27
C TYR A 26 2.22 -2.02 -9.82
N LEU A 27 0.91 -1.97 -9.57
CA LEU A 27 -0.05 -2.85 -10.22
C LEU A 27 -0.41 -2.24 -11.59
N PRO A 28 -0.06 -2.90 -12.71
CA PRO A 28 -0.37 -2.39 -14.04
C PRO A 28 -1.86 -2.54 -14.38
N PRO A 29 -2.34 -1.95 -15.50
CA PRO A 29 -3.69 -2.15 -16.00
C PRO A 29 -4.02 -3.64 -16.11
N PHE A 30 -5.18 -4.04 -15.60
CA PHE A 30 -5.64 -5.44 -15.55
C PHE A 30 -4.72 -6.38 -14.76
N GLY A 31 -3.69 -5.84 -14.08
CA GLY A 31 -2.86 -6.56 -13.14
C GLY A 31 -3.63 -6.82 -11.84
N GLU A 32 -3.36 -7.97 -11.25
CA GLU A 32 -3.99 -8.37 -10.00
C GLU A 32 -2.97 -8.73 -8.94
N LEU A 33 -3.23 -8.33 -7.70
CA LEU A 33 -2.45 -8.76 -6.53
C LEU A 33 -3.40 -9.41 -5.54
N ARG A 34 -3.14 -10.69 -5.21
CA ARG A 34 -4.05 -11.52 -4.43
C ARG A 34 -3.36 -12.25 -3.28
N GLY A 35 -4.07 -12.42 -2.17
CA GLY A 35 -3.75 -13.36 -1.10
C GLY A 35 -2.27 -13.36 -0.70
N GLY A 36 -1.62 -14.52 -0.84
CA GLY A 36 -0.21 -14.71 -0.46
C GLY A 36 0.79 -13.90 -1.27
N ALA A 37 0.47 -13.57 -2.54
CA ALA A 37 1.34 -12.72 -3.36
C ALA A 37 1.35 -11.27 -2.84
N TRP A 38 0.21 -10.79 -2.35
CA TRP A 38 0.16 -9.49 -1.67
C TRP A 38 1.00 -9.51 -0.39
N ALA A 39 0.85 -10.56 0.42
CA ALA A 39 1.49 -10.65 1.72
C ALA A 39 3.03 -10.51 1.67
N VAL A 40 3.67 -10.97 0.61
CA VAL A 40 5.14 -10.89 0.44
C VAL A 40 5.63 -9.59 -0.22
N LEU A 41 4.72 -8.73 -0.68
CA LEU A 41 5.01 -7.45 -1.35
C LEU A 41 4.41 -6.25 -0.60
N ASP A 42 3.84 -6.47 0.58
CA ASP A 42 3.13 -5.42 1.31
C ASP A 42 4.07 -4.31 1.78
N THR A 43 3.57 -3.07 1.77
CA THR A 43 4.33 -1.90 2.20
C THR A 43 4.74 -1.98 3.67
N GLN A 44 4.00 -2.71 4.50
CA GLN A 44 4.31 -2.92 5.92
C GLN A 44 5.63 -3.69 6.16
N ILE A 45 6.17 -4.40 5.15
CA ILE A 45 7.46 -5.09 5.28
C ILE A 45 8.59 -4.08 5.48
N ASN A 46 8.55 -2.97 4.76
CA ASN A 46 9.55 -1.91 4.83
C ASN A 46 8.89 -0.58 4.42
N PRO A 47 8.18 0.09 5.35
CA PRO A 47 7.38 1.27 5.03
C PRO A 47 8.22 2.49 4.63
N THR A 48 9.50 2.50 5.01
CA THR A 48 10.43 3.57 4.67
C THR A 48 10.83 3.54 3.20
N CYS A 49 10.99 2.34 2.63
CA CYS A 49 11.55 2.17 1.27
C CYS A 49 10.48 1.79 0.25
N ILE A 50 9.46 1.03 0.65
CA ILE A 50 8.45 0.49 -0.26
C ILE A 50 7.33 1.53 -0.45
N THR A 51 7.00 1.82 -1.69
CA THR A 51 5.82 2.60 -2.07
C THR A 51 4.99 1.79 -3.04
N MET A 52 3.75 1.45 -2.66
CA MET A 52 2.83 0.71 -3.52
C MET A 52 1.85 1.63 -4.24
N LEU A 53 1.71 1.43 -5.54
CA LEU A 53 0.89 2.21 -6.47
C LEU A 53 0.04 1.24 -7.31
N ALA A 54 -1.07 1.71 -7.84
CA ALA A 54 -1.92 0.88 -8.70
C ALA A 54 -2.60 1.69 -9.80
N ASP A 55 -2.83 1.05 -10.95
CA ASP A 55 -3.68 1.57 -12.01
C ASP A 55 -5.16 1.53 -11.60
N SER A 56 -5.96 2.40 -12.18
CA SER A 56 -7.41 2.41 -12.00
C SER A 56 -8.10 1.09 -12.37
N ASN A 57 -7.55 0.36 -13.35
CA ASN A 57 -8.08 -0.91 -13.84
C ASN A 57 -7.48 -2.13 -13.15
N SER A 58 -6.57 -1.96 -12.19
CA SER A 58 -6.02 -3.07 -11.41
C SER A 58 -7.06 -3.67 -10.46
N ARG A 59 -6.74 -4.87 -9.94
CA ARG A 59 -7.53 -5.54 -8.91
C ARG A 59 -6.69 -5.98 -7.73
N GLY A 60 -7.28 -5.92 -6.55
CA GLY A 60 -6.60 -6.21 -5.30
C GLY A 60 -7.54 -6.82 -4.27
N GLY A 61 -7.21 -8.00 -3.76
CA GLY A 61 -8.10 -8.68 -2.81
C GLY A 61 -7.49 -9.94 -2.19
N VAL A 62 -8.23 -10.57 -1.28
CA VAL A 62 -7.76 -11.80 -0.62
C VAL A 62 -7.85 -13.00 -1.56
N LEU A 63 -8.97 -13.11 -2.28
CA LEU A 63 -9.26 -14.17 -3.24
C LEU A 63 -9.83 -13.54 -4.50
N GLU A 64 -9.84 -14.30 -5.59
CA GLU A 64 -10.58 -13.94 -6.80
C GLU A 64 -12.08 -13.79 -6.53
N ALA A 65 -12.75 -12.92 -7.31
CA ALA A 65 -14.18 -12.66 -7.15
C ALA A 65 -15.03 -13.94 -7.20
N ASN A 66 -14.67 -14.88 -8.08
CA ASN A 66 -15.31 -16.20 -8.15
C ASN A 66 -15.15 -17.00 -6.85
N GLY A 67 -13.94 -17.05 -6.28
CA GLY A 67 -13.68 -17.73 -5.02
C GLY A 67 -14.39 -17.09 -3.83
N ILE A 68 -14.52 -15.76 -3.80
CA ILE A 68 -15.29 -15.06 -2.77
C ILE A 68 -16.77 -15.45 -2.85
N VAL A 69 -17.35 -15.47 -4.04
CA VAL A 69 -18.75 -15.86 -4.26
C VAL A 69 -19.00 -17.29 -3.80
N GLU A 70 -18.10 -18.23 -4.09
CA GLU A 70 -18.25 -19.62 -3.64
C GLU A 70 -18.28 -19.78 -2.12
N ILE A 71 -17.54 -18.94 -1.40
CA ILE A 71 -17.45 -19.03 0.06
C ILE A 71 -18.58 -18.24 0.72
N LYS A 72 -18.80 -16.99 0.30
CA LYS A 72 -19.67 -16.00 0.96
C LYS A 72 -21.05 -15.83 0.35
N PHE A 73 -21.22 -16.17 -0.92
CA PHE A 73 -22.48 -15.95 -1.66
C PHE A 73 -22.95 -17.27 -2.26
N ARG A 74 -23.24 -18.22 -1.37
CA ARG A 74 -23.56 -19.61 -1.74
C ARG A 74 -24.93 -19.69 -2.41
N GLU A 75 -25.25 -20.85 -2.95
CA GLU A 75 -26.53 -21.06 -3.66
C GLU A 75 -27.76 -20.65 -2.84
N LYS A 76 -27.75 -20.89 -1.52
CA LYS A 76 -28.83 -20.45 -0.61
C LYS A 76 -29.02 -18.94 -0.62
N ASP A 77 -27.93 -18.17 -0.60
CA ASP A 77 -27.96 -16.71 -0.62
C ASP A 77 -28.35 -16.17 -2.00
N LEU A 78 -27.91 -16.85 -3.07
CA LEU A 78 -28.36 -16.55 -4.44
C LEU A 78 -29.87 -16.77 -4.60
N CYS A 79 -30.44 -17.80 -3.97
CA CYS A 79 -31.89 -18.03 -3.97
C CYS A 79 -32.64 -16.90 -3.25
N VAL A 80 -32.13 -16.43 -2.10
CA VAL A 80 -32.73 -15.27 -1.41
C VAL A 80 -32.67 -14.02 -2.29
N LEU A 81 -31.58 -13.81 -3.04
CA LEU A 81 -31.47 -12.69 -3.97
C LEU A 81 -32.44 -12.84 -5.16
N LEU A 82 -32.60 -14.05 -5.69
CA LEU A 82 -33.60 -14.36 -6.72
C LEU A 82 -35.03 -14.02 -6.27
N GLY A 83 -35.43 -14.41 -5.06
CA GLY A 83 -36.75 -14.09 -4.51
C GLY A 83 -36.98 -12.59 -4.29
N LYS A 84 -35.91 -11.79 -4.15
CA LYS A 84 -35.99 -10.33 -4.06
C LYS A 84 -36.05 -9.64 -5.42
N CYS A 85 -35.35 -10.17 -6.42
CA CYS A 85 -35.18 -9.52 -7.72
C CYS A 85 -36.16 -10.00 -8.81
N ASP A 86 -36.67 -11.23 -8.74
CA ASP A 86 -37.59 -11.80 -9.73
C ASP A 86 -39.00 -11.97 -9.15
N GLU A 87 -39.96 -11.20 -9.67
CA GLU A 87 -41.35 -11.25 -9.21
C GLU A 87 -42.00 -12.62 -9.41
N LYS A 88 -41.61 -13.36 -10.45
CA LYS A 88 -42.14 -14.70 -10.73
C LYS A 88 -41.67 -15.72 -9.70
N THR A 89 -40.38 -15.75 -9.41
CA THR A 89 -39.80 -16.58 -8.34
C THR A 89 -40.47 -16.27 -7.00
N LYS A 90 -40.66 -14.99 -6.67
CA LYS A 90 -41.34 -14.57 -5.44
C LYS A 90 -42.80 -15.08 -5.34
N LYS A 91 -43.58 -14.95 -6.41
CA LYS A 91 -44.96 -15.46 -6.45
C LYS A 91 -45.02 -16.97 -6.25
N LEU A 92 -44.11 -17.72 -6.90
CA LEU A 92 -44.00 -19.16 -6.74
C LEU A 92 -43.62 -19.56 -5.30
N GLU A 93 -42.69 -18.84 -4.66
CA GLU A 93 -42.35 -19.04 -3.24
C GLU A 93 -43.55 -18.79 -2.32
N GLU A 94 -44.30 -17.70 -2.54
CA GLU A 94 -45.50 -17.38 -1.76
C GLU A 94 -46.59 -18.46 -1.92
N GLU A 95 -46.80 -18.96 -3.14
CA GLU A 95 -47.74 -20.05 -3.43
C GLU A 95 -47.32 -21.37 -2.78
N LEU A 96 -46.02 -21.69 -2.79
CA LEU A 96 -45.46 -22.86 -2.10
C LEU A 96 -45.66 -22.75 -0.57
N VAL A 97 -45.48 -21.57 0.02
CA VAL A 97 -45.71 -21.33 1.46
C VAL A 97 -47.21 -21.43 1.81
N LYS A 98 -48.11 -20.92 0.96
CA LYS A 98 -49.57 -21.03 1.15
C LYS A 98 -50.04 -22.49 1.06
N ASN A 99 -49.57 -23.23 0.06
CA ASN A 99 -49.96 -24.63 -0.15
C ASN A 99 -49.36 -25.59 0.88
N ASN A 100 -48.25 -25.25 1.55
CA ASN A 100 -47.74 -26.04 2.68
C ASN A 100 -48.71 -26.08 3.89
N LYS A 101 -49.68 -25.16 3.99
CA LYS A 101 -50.70 -25.14 5.06
C LYS A 101 -51.93 -26.00 4.75
N ASN A 102 -52.16 -26.37 3.49
CA ASN A 102 -53.34 -27.09 3.04
C ASN A 102 -52.95 -28.50 2.57
N VAL A 103 -53.32 -29.53 3.33
CA VAL A 103 -52.92 -30.95 3.14
C VAL A 103 -53.53 -31.60 1.89
N ILE A 104 -54.44 -30.93 1.19
CA ILE A 104 -55.42 -31.56 0.28
C ILE A 104 -54.89 -31.78 -1.17
N ASN A 105 -53.82 -31.10 -1.61
CA ASN A 105 -53.39 -31.12 -3.04
C ASN A 105 -51.90 -31.41 -3.25
N GLU A 106 -51.50 -32.70 -3.17
CA GLU A 106 -50.11 -33.11 -3.40
C GLU A 106 -49.65 -32.99 -4.87
N VAL A 107 -50.56 -33.15 -5.84
CA VAL A 107 -50.24 -33.10 -7.28
C VAL A 107 -49.86 -31.67 -7.71
N ASN A 108 -50.70 -30.68 -7.38
CA ASN A 108 -50.42 -29.27 -7.68
C ASN A 108 -49.14 -28.77 -6.99
N LYS A 109 -48.81 -29.30 -5.80
CA LYS A 109 -47.57 -28.98 -5.09
C LYS A 109 -46.33 -29.45 -5.87
N LYS A 110 -46.37 -30.65 -6.45
CA LYS A 110 -45.25 -31.18 -7.26
C LYS A 110 -45.04 -30.36 -8.54
N GLU A 111 -46.12 -29.93 -9.20
CA GLU A 111 -46.04 -29.09 -10.40
C GLU A 111 -45.45 -27.71 -10.09
N LEU A 112 -45.90 -27.06 -9.01
CA LEU A 112 -45.34 -25.78 -8.56
C LEU A 112 -43.87 -25.87 -8.18
N LEU A 113 -43.45 -26.95 -7.51
CA LEU A 113 -42.04 -27.20 -7.21
C LEU A 113 -41.21 -27.39 -8.47
N GLN A 114 -41.71 -28.14 -9.46
CA GLN A 114 -41.01 -28.32 -10.73
C GLN A 114 -40.85 -27.00 -11.50
N GLU A 115 -41.87 -26.15 -11.52
CA GLU A 115 -41.79 -24.85 -12.18
C GLU A 115 -40.82 -23.90 -11.45
N TYR A 116 -40.84 -23.91 -10.11
CA TYR A 116 -39.88 -23.17 -9.29
C TYR A 116 -38.44 -23.64 -9.55
N GLU A 117 -38.18 -24.95 -9.52
CA GLU A 117 -36.83 -25.48 -9.78
C GLU A 117 -36.35 -25.19 -11.20
N LYS A 118 -37.21 -25.30 -12.23
CA LYS A 118 -36.86 -24.91 -13.61
C LYS A 118 -36.52 -23.42 -13.71
N ARG A 119 -37.30 -22.55 -13.06
CA ARG A 119 -37.06 -21.10 -13.03
C ARG A 119 -35.74 -20.78 -12.34
N LYS A 120 -35.49 -21.43 -11.19
CA LYS A 120 -34.25 -21.32 -10.42
C LYS A 120 -33.06 -21.75 -11.26
N GLU A 121 -33.08 -22.94 -11.86
CA GLU A 121 -31.99 -23.47 -12.69
C GLU A 121 -31.63 -22.53 -13.84
N LYS A 122 -32.65 -21.91 -14.46
CA LYS A 122 -32.45 -20.93 -15.54
C LYS A 122 -31.79 -19.63 -15.08
N LEU A 123 -32.15 -19.11 -13.90
CA LEU A 123 -31.71 -17.80 -13.44
C LEU A 123 -30.46 -17.84 -12.56
N LEU A 124 -30.17 -18.98 -11.93
CA LEU A 124 -29.03 -19.14 -11.03
C LEU A 124 -27.68 -18.74 -11.68
N PRO A 125 -27.38 -19.10 -12.95
CA PRO A 125 -26.13 -18.66 -13.59
C PRO A 125 -26.02 -17.15 -13.73
N VAL A 126 -27.14 -16.46 -14.03
CA VAL A 126 -27.19 -15.00 -14.19
C VAL A 126 -26.99 -14.32 -12.83
N CYS A 127 -27.66 -14.80 -11.79
CA CYS A 127 -27.47 -14.29 -10.43
C CYS A 127 -26.05 -14.54 -9.91
N ARG A 128 -25.45 -15.67 -10.25
CA ARG A 128 -24.04 -15.94 -9.92
C ARG A 128 -23.12 -14.95 -10.62
N ALA A 129 -23.31 -14.69 -11.93
CA ALA A 129 -22.53 -13.69 -12.64
C ALA A 129 -22.68 -12.28 -12.03
N ALA A 130 -23.89 -11.90 -11.60
CA ALA A 130 -24.12 -10.65 -10.89
C ALA A 130 -23.41 -10.60 -9.53
N ALA A 131 -23.43 -11.70 -8.76
CA ALA A 131 -22.71 -11.82 -7.50
C ALA A 131 -21.18 -11.73 -7.68
N VAL A 132 -20.65 -12.32 -8.76
CA VAL A 132 -19.23 -12.19 -9.12
C VAL A 132 -18.90 -10.74 -9.44
N LYS A 133 -19.74 -10.05 -10.21
CA LYS A 133 -19.51 -8.63 -10.49
C LYS A 133 -19.59 -7.78 -9.22
N PHE A 134 -20.51 -8.10 -8.31
CA PHE A 134 -20.59 -7.46 -7.01
C PHE A 134 -19.31 -7.68 -6.18
N ALA A 135 -18.76 -8.90 -6.16
CA ALA A 135 -17.48 -9.18 -5.52
C ALA A 135 -16.33 -8.40 -6.18
N ASP A 136 -16.27 -8.33 -7.50
CA ASP A 136 -15.25 -7.57 -8.26
C ASP A 136 -15.24 -6.06 -7.91
N LEU A 137 -16.40 -5.47 -7.60
CA LEU A 137 -16.47 -4.06 -7.16
C LEU A 137 -15.72 -3.82 -5.83
N HIS A 138 -15.60 -4.85 -4.98
CA HIS A 138 -14.81 -4.78 -3.75
C HIS A 138 -13.30 -4.92 -3.96
N ASP A 139 -12.84 -5.26 -5.17
CA ASP A 139 -11.41 -5.44 -5.46
C ASP A 139 -10.82 -4.24 -6.22
N THR A 140 -11.55 -3.12 -6.29
CA THR A 140 -11.18 -1.92 -7.04
C THR A 140 -10.09 -1.09 -6.36
N THR A 141 -9.26 -0.41 -7.17
CA THR A 141 -8.19 0.50 -6.72
C THR A 141 -8.68 1.60 -5.80
N ALA A 142 -9.87 2.16 -6.07
CA ALA A 142 -10.50 3.14 -5.19
C ALA A 142 -10.68 2.62 -3.75
N ARG A 143 -11.02 1.33 -3.57
CA ARG A 143 -11.14 0.74 -2.25
C ARG A 143 -9.78 0.47 -1.61
N MET A 144 -8.78 0.05 -2.39
CA MET A 144 -7.40 -0.11 -1.91
C MET A 144 -6.89 1.21 -1.33
N LEU A 145 -7.14 2.31 -2.04
CA LEU A 145 -6.79 3.67 -1.64
C LEU A 145 -7.53 4.11 -0.37
N ALA A 146 -8.85 3.88 -0.32
CA ALA A 146 -9.68 4.22 0.83
C ALA A 146 -9.31 3.44 2.10
N LYS A 147 -8.68 2.27 1.95
CA LYS A 147 -8.15 1.47 3.07
C LYS A 147 -6.69 1.78 3.40
N GLY A 148 -6.05 2.70 2.67
CA GLY A 148 -4.64 3.04 2.88
C GLY A 148 -3.69 1.90 2.51
N ALA A 149 -4.15 0.93 1.70
CA ALA A 149 -3.34 -0.20 1.28
C ALA A 149 -2.34 0.20 0.19
N ILE A 150 -2.67 1.20 -0.63
CA ILE A 150 -1.79 1.78 -1.65
C ILE A 150 -1.59 3.27 -1.39
N HIS A 151 -0.45 3.80 -1.86
CA HIS A 151 -0.08 5.20 -1.74
C HIS A 151 -0.87 6.10 -2.70
N ASP A 152 -0.97 5.72 -3.98
CA ASP A 152 -1.73 6.51 -4.96
C ASP A 152 -2.29 5.66 -6.13
N GLU A 153 -3.32 6.21 -6.78
CA GLU A 153 -3.91 5.68 -8.03
C GLU A 153 -3.28 6.42 -9.23
N VAL A 154 -2.49 5.70 -10.03
CA VAL A 154 -1.72 6.30 -11.14
C VAL A 154 -2.09 5.59 -12.43
N ALA A 155 -2.65 6.34 -13.38
CA ALA A 155 -3.01 5.77 -14.67
C ALA A 155 -1.79 5.50 -15.55
N TRP A 156 -1.79 4.35 -16.23
CA TRP A 156 -0.70 3.84 -17.06
C TRP A 156 -0.05 4.87 -18.00
N GLN A 157 -0.86 5.72 -18.61
CA GLN A 157 -0.40 6.72 -19.59
C GLN A 157 0.58 7.74 -18.97
N ASN A 158 0.38 8.10 -17.70
CA ASN A 158 1.17 9.11 -16.99
C ASN A 158 2.22 8.49 -16.06
N THR A 159 2.23 7.17 -15.94
CA THR A 159 3.06 6.41 -14.99
C THR A 159 4.55 6.71 -15.14
N ARG A 160 5.06 6.86 -16.37
CA ARG A 160 6.50 7.15 -16.60
C ARG A 160 6.95 8.44 -15.90
N ASN A 161 6.22 9.53 -16.11
CA ASN A 161 6.59 10.84 -15.57
C ASN A 161 6.40 10.86 -14.05
N TYR A 162 5.31 10.24 -13.57
CA TYR A 162 5.06 10.09 -12.14
C TYR A 162 6.18 9.29 -11.45
N PHE A 163 6.60 8.16 -12.01
CA PHE A 163 7.70 7.35 -11.48
C PHE A 163 9.03 8.08 -11.51
N TYR A 164 9.32 8.81 -12.59
CA TYR A 164 10.54 9.60 -12.68
C TYR A 164 10.62 10.60 -11.53
N ASN A 165 9.58 11.42 -11.34
CA ASN A 165 9.56 12.43 -10.28
C ASN A 165 9.56 11.80 -8.88
N LEU A 166 8.74 10.76 -8.67
CA LEU A 166 8.67 10.05 -7.39
C LEU A 166 10.03 9.43 -7.03
N LEU A 167 10.67 8.75 -7.97
CA LEU A 167 11.96 8.09 -7.72
C LEU A 167 13.04 9.14 -7.44
N CYS A 168 13.11 10.22 -8.21
CA CYS A 168 14.03 11.32 -7.95
C CYS A 168 13.85 11.89 -6.54
N VAL A 169 12.61 12.20 -6.15
CA VAL A 169 12.30 12.66 -4.79
C VAL A 169 12.78 11.67 -3.74
N GLN A 170 12.40 10.38 -3.86
CA GLN A 170 12.73 9.39 -2.84
C GLN A 170 14.23 9.12 -2.75
N SER A 171 14.94 9.10 -3.89
CA SER A 171 16.40 8.95 -3.92
C SER A 171 17.10 10.12 -3.24
N ILE A 172 16.71 11.36 -3.53
CA ILE A 172 17.30 12.55 -2.89
C ILE A 172 17.01 12.55 -1.38
N LYS A 173 15.76 12.29 -0.99
CA LYS A 173 15.39 12.19 0.44
C LYS A 173 16.21 11.14 1.17
N MET A 174 16.42 9.97 0.55
CA MET A 174 17.26 8.93 1.12
C MET A 174 18.73 9.34 1.23
N GLU A 175 19.26 10.05 0.25
CA GLU A 175 20.63 10.57 0.30
C GLU A 175 20.79 11.61 1.42
N MET A 176 19.86 12.56 1.52
CA MET A 176 19.82 13.54 2.61
C MET A 176 19.73 12.86 3.98
N ALA A 177 18.89 11.83 4.12
CA ALA A 177 18.77 11.06 5.35
C ALA A 177 20.08 10.37 5.73
N LYS A 178 20.80 9.78 4.76
CA LYS A 178 22.12 9.16 4.99
C LYS A 178 23.16 10.20 5.41
N ASN A 179 23.16 11.38 4.79
CA ASN A 179 24.05 12.49 5.14
C ASN A 179 23.76 13.05 6.54
N TYR A 180 22.50 13.14 6.92
CA TYR A 180 22.09 13.50 8.27
C TYR A 180 22.57 12.48 9.32
N LEU A 181 22.35 11.19 9.04
CA LEU A 181 22.76 10.12 9.95
C LEU A 181 24.29 10.03 10.11
N SER A 182 25.06 10.25 9.04
CA SER A 182 26.52 10.27 9.10
C SER A 182 27.04 11.47 9.91
N ALA A 183 26.38 12.63 9.80
CA ALA A 183 26.67 13.80 10.64
C ALA A 183 26.38 13.53 12.12
N CYS A 184 25.32 12.78 12.44
CA CYS A 184 24.99 12.40 13.81
C CYS A 184 25.94 11.33 14.39
N SER A 185 26.37 10.36 13.59
CA SER A 185 27.20 9.26 14.07
C SER A 185 28.70 9.59 14.10
N ASN A 186 29.10 10.79 13.66
CA ASN A 186 30.50 11.20 13.45
C ASN A 186 31.31 10.23 12.57
N THR A 187 30.62 9.39 11.79
CA THR A 187 31.26 8.38 10.96
C THR A 187 31.60 9.01 9.61
N THR A 188 32.89 9.20 9.32
CA THR A 188 33.38 9.80 8.07
C THR A 188 33.22 8.88 6.86
N ASN A 189 32.85 7.62 7.07
CA ASN A 189 32.66 6.64 6.00
C ASN A 189 31.21 6.66 5.51
N LEU A 190 31.00 7.17 4.30
CA LEU A 190 29.74 7.13 3.55
C LEU A 190 29.22 5.69 3.28
N SER A 191 30.04 4.68 3.59
CA SER A 191 29.80 3.25 3.35
C SER A 191 29.29 2.47 4.55
N SER A 192 28.98 3.11 5.68
CA SER A 192 28.27 2.43 6.78
C SER A 192 26.84 2.08 6.32
N SER A 193 26.55 0.79 6.17
CA SER A 193 25.19 0.32 5.92
C SER A 193 24.31 0.68 7.11
N PHE A 194 23.52 1.74 6.98
CA PHE A 194 22.53 2.12 7.98
C PHE A 194 21.45 1.06 8.09
N THR A 195 20.99 0.82 9.31
CA THR A 195 19.81 -0.02 9.55
C THR A 195 18.55 0.72 9.08
N ILE A 196 17.46 -0.02 8.83
CA ILE A 196 16.22 0.59 8.36
C ILE A 196 15.58 1.48 9.43
N ASP A 197 15.71 1.12 10.71
CA ASP A 197 15.23 1.95 11.83
C ASP A 197 15.96 3.30 11.90
N GLU A 198 17.25 3.32 11.55
CA GLU A 198 18.01 4.57 11.43
C GLU A 198 17.56 5.37 10.21
N LEU A 199 17.40 4.70 9.06
CA LEU A 199 16.90 5.34 7.85
C LEU A 199 15.49 5.92 8.05
N GLU A 200 14.62 5.25 8.79
CA GLU A 200 13.29 5.76 9.12
C GLU A 200 13.39 7.07 9.91
N LYS A 201 14.27 7.14 10.92
CA LYS A 201 14.52 8.36 11.69
C LYS A 201 15.09 9.48 10.80
N GLY A 202 16.03 9.14 9.93
CA GLY A 202 16.62 10.08 8.98
C GLY A 202 15.58 10.64 8.00
N CYS A 203 14.74 9.77 7.41
CA CYS A 203 13.67 10.19 6.52
C CYS A 203 12.64 11.08 7.22
N LYS A 204 12.25 10.74 8.47
CA LYS A 204 11.37 11.59 9.28
C LYS A 204 11.96 12.97 9.53
N TRP A 205 13.24 13.03 9.90
CA TRP A 205 13.94 14.30 10.07
C TRP A 205 13.98 15.12 8.78
N VAL A 206 14.26 14.49 7.64
CA VAL A 206 14.25 15.17 6.33
C VAL A 206 12.86 15.73 6.02
N ASP A 207 11.79 14.98 6.29
CA ASP A 207 10.41 15.46 6.08
C ASP A 207 10.06 16.66 6.96
N GLU A 208 10.46 16.64 8.23
CA GLU A 208 10.27 17.76 9.17
C GLU A 208 11.09 18.98 8.74
N HIS A 209 12.36 18.79 8.41
CA HIS A 209 13.28 19.84 7.98
C HIS A 209 12.84 20.51 6.68
N LEU A 210 12.35 19.72 5.70
CA LEU A 210 11.83 20.26 4.45
C LEU A 210 10.52 21.02 4.66
N ALA A 211 9.69 20.61 5.63
CA ALA A 211 8.50 21.36 6.02
C ALA A 211 8.85 22.71 6.66
N GLU A 212 9.86 22.77 7.53
CA GLU A 212 10.33 24.00 8.17
C GLU A 212 10.92 24.99 7.16
N THR A 213 11.69 24.48 6.20
CA THR A 213 12.29 25.28 5.11
C THR A 213 11.29 25.64 4.01
N SER A 214 10.02 25.21 4.12
CA SER A 214 8.95 25.45 3.15
C SER A 214 9.24 24.92 1.75
N ILE A 215 10.03 23.85 1.63
CA ILE A 215 10.35 23.20 0.36
C ILE A 215 9.24 22.19 0.03
N LEU A 216 8.59 22.39 -1.12
CA LEU A 216 7.47 21.56 -1.54
C LEU A 216 7.93 20.35 -2.34
N ILE A 217 7.89 19.18 -1.69
CA ILE A 217 8.25 17.89 -2.32
C ILE A 217 7.07 17.32 -3.14
N ARG A 218 5.86 17.56 -2.65
CA ARG A 218 4.62 17.07 -3.26
C ARG A 218 3.48 18.05 -3.09
N ARG A 219 2.55 18.04 -4.03
CA ARG A 219 1.27 18.74 -3.95
C ARG A 219 0.14 17.74 -4.01
N GLU A 220 -0.82 17.87 -3.09
CA GLU A 220 -2.08 17.15 -3.18
C GLU A 220 -3.00 17.86 -4.18
N ILE A 221 -3.42 17.14 -5.22
CA ILE A 221 -4.32 17.64 -6.26
C ILE A 221 -5.75 17.54 -5.72
N ASN A 222 -6.44 18.68 -5.62
CA ASN A 222 -7.84 18.71 -5.23
C ASN A 222 -8.72 18.08 -6.33
N LEU A 223 -9.14 16.83 -6.13
CA LEU A 223 -10.02 16.08 -7.04
C LEU A 223 -11.44 16.67 -7.18
N LYS A 224 -11.78 17.74 -6.45
CA LYS A 224 -13.12 18.34 -6.44
C LYS A 224 -13.45 19.19 -7.67
N GLU A 225 -12.48 19.56 -8.51
CA GLU A 225 -12.71 20.54 -9.58
C GLU A 225 -13.14 19.96 -10.93
N LYS A 226 -13.12 18.64 -11.17
CA LYS A 226 -13.65 18.04 -12.43
C LYS A 226 -14.24 16.65 -12.22
N PRO A 227 -15.57 16.46 -12.27
CA PRO A 227 -16.19 15.13 -12.34
C PRO A 227 -16.08 14.62 -13.78
N SER A 228 -14.88 14.33 -14.28
CA SER A 228 -14.75 13.64 -15.56
C SER A 228 -14.63 12.13 -15.32
N MET A 229 -15.41 11.36 -16.08
CA MET A 229 -15.36 9.89 -16.22
C MET A 229 -13.97 9.32 -16.60
N ASP A 230 -12.96 10.16 -16.78
CA ASP A 230 -11.59 9.74 -17.09
C ASP A 230 -10.87 9.21 -15.86
N TYR A 231 -10.56 7.92 -15.89
CA TYR A 231 -9.69 7.22 -14.93
C TYR A 231 -8.29 7.86 -14.81
N SER A 232 -7.83 8.61 -15.84
CA SER A 232 -6.53 9.28 -15.87
C SER A 232 -6.35 10.46 -14.91
N LYS A 233 -7.41 10.90 -14.20
CA LYS A 233 -7.39 12.10 -13.35
C LYS A 233 -7.57 11.83 -11.87
N ARG A 234 -7.39 10.59 -11.40
CA ARG A 234 -7.54 10.20 -9.98
C ARG A 234 -6.25 10.25 -9.17
N THR A 235 -5.13 10.57 -9.80
CA THR A 235 -3.85 10.74 -9.12
C THR A 235 -3.94 11.87 -8.10
N ARG A 236 -3.62 11.55 -6.84
CA ARG A 236 -3.74 12.48 -5.71
C ARG A 236 -2.52 13.34 -5.57
N PHE A 237 -1.35 12.85 -5.94
CA PHE A 237 -0.10 13.56 -5.72
C PHE A 237 0.60 13.95 -7.01
N GLU A 238 1.21 15.13 -6.98
CA GLU A 238 2.20 15.56 -7.95
C GLU A 238 3.52 15.79 -7.22
N TYR A 239 4.61 15.27 -7.77
CA TYR A 239 5.94 15.36 -7.16
C TYR A 239 6.83 16.33 -7.94
N PHE A 240 7.59 17.12 -7.19
CA PHE A 240 8.56 18.08 -7.69
C PHE A 240 9.90 17.77 -7.05
N PHE A 241 10.92 17.57 -7.87
CA PHE A 241 12.26 17.18 -7.38
C PHE A 241 13.28 18.30 -7.52
N GLU A 242 12.98 19.33 -8.31
CA GLU A 242 13.93 20.38 -8.69
C GLU A 242 14.37 21.18 -7.46
N GLN A 243 13.40 21.63 -6.64
CA GLN A 243 13.68 22.42 -5.44
C GLN A 243 14.48 21.64 -4.39
N ILE A 244 14.12 20.37 -4.15
CA ILE A 244 14.82 19.53 -3.18
C ILE A 244 16.23 19.16 -3.69
N MET A 245 16.40 18.97 -5.00
CA MET A 245 17.69 18.70 -5.61
C MET A 245 18.64 19.91 -5.49
N GLU A 246 18.14 21.11 -5.78
CA GLU A 246 18.91 22.36 -5.61
C GLU A 246 19.31 22.58 -4.16
N TYR A 247 18.37 22.37 -3.22
CA TYR A 247 18.64 22.53 -1.79
C TYR A 247 19.65 21.52 -1.26
N SER A 248 19.48 20.23 -1.60
CA SER A 248 20.38 19.15 -1.16
C SER A 248 21.82 19.38 -1.63
N ASN A 249 22.01 19.97 -2.81
CA ASN A 249 23.34 20.32 -3.34
C ASN A 249 23.83 21.71 -2.92
N GLY A 250 22.99 22.48 -2.25
CA GLY A 250 23.25 23.84 -1.83
C GLY A 250 24.19 23.95 -0.63
N LYS A 251 24.83 25.11 -0.48
CA LYS A 251 25.67 25.42 0.69
C LYS A 251 24.87 25.50 1.99
N GLU A 252 23.60 25.85 1.91
CA GLU A 252 22.70 25.96 3.05
C GLU A 252 22.54 24.61 3.76
N PHE A 253 22.30 23.53 3.00
CA PHE A 253 22.18 22.19 3.59
C PHE A 253 23.51 21.71 4.21
N LEU A 254 24.64 22.03 3.60
CA LEU A 254 25.96 21.71 4.17
C LEU A 254 26.18 22.41 5.52
N GLN A 255 25.79 23.68 5.64
CA GLN A 255 25.88 24.41 6.92
C GLN A 255 25.00 23.79 8.00
N VAL A 256 23.79 23.32 7.64
CA VAL A 256 22.90 22.61 8.56
C VAL A 256 23.57 21.30 9.05
N LEU A 257 24.18 20.53 8.15
CA LEU A 257 24.89 19.30 8.52
C LEU A 257 26.09 19.57 9.45
N GLU A 258 26.85 20.64 9.19
CA GLU A 258 27.96 21.06 10.06
C GLU A 258 27.49 21.46 11.46
N GLN A 259 26.37 22.19 11.56
CA GLN A 259 25.76 22.54 12.85
C GLN A 259 25.32 21.30 13.62
N ILE A 260 24.66 20.36 12.96
CA ILE A 260 24.21 19.10 13.58
C ILE A 260 25.40 18.28 14.08
N LYS A 261 26.48 18.23 13.31
CA LYS A 261 27.72 17.56 13.72
C LYS A 261 28.33 18.23 14.96
N ALA A 262 28.40 19.55 14.98
CA ALA A 262 28.90 20.31 16.13
C ALA A 262 28.05 20.09 17.39
N ASP A 263 26.72 20.14 17.27
CA ASP A 263 25.80 19.91 18.38
C ASP A 263 25.90 18.48 18.92
N THR A 264 26.10 17.51 18.04
CA THR A 264 26.26 16.11 18.44
C THR A 264 27.57 15.89 19.18
N LEU A 265 28.67 16.49 18.71
CA LEU A 265 29.95 16.52 19.43
C LEU A 265 29.81 17.18 20.80
N LEU A 266 29.11 18.31 20.91
CA LEU A 266 28.85 18.98 22.18
C LEU A 266 28.05 18.10 23.15
N LYS A 267 27.04 17.37 22.66
CA LYS A 267 26.29 16.41 23.48
C LYS A 267 27.17 15.25 23.97
N GLN A 268 28.02 14.69 23.10
CA GLN A 268 28.96 13.64 23.47
C GLN A 268 29.99 14.13 24.50
N LEU A 269 30.54 15.33 24.32
CA LEU A 269 31.45 15.94 25.28
C LEU A 269 30.80 16.13 26.65
N LYS A 270 29.55 16.62 26.71
CA LYS A 270 28.80 16.78 27.98
C LYS A 270 28.61 15.45 28.71
N LEU A 271 28.31 14.37 27.97
CA LEU A 271 28.20 13.01 28.53
C LEU A 271 29.53 12.50 29.10
N VAL A 272 30.65 12.74 28.41
CA VAL A 272 32.00 12.34 28.86
C VAL A 272 32.47 13.18 30.05
N THR A 273 32.15 14.47 30.10
CA THR A 273 32.55 15.34 31.23
C THR A 273 31.88 15.00 32.56
N GLY A 274 30.82 14.18 32.55
CA GLY A 274 30.20 13.62 33.76
C GLY A 274 30.97 12.45 34.39
N ASN A 275 31.98 11.89 33.71
CA ASN A 275 32.76 10.73 34.14
C ASN A 275 34.27 11.06 34.09
N LEU A 276 34.85 11.39 35.25
CA LEU A 276 36.25 11.87 35.40
C LEU A 276 37.30 10.97 34.73
N GLU A 277 37.16 9.63 34.79
CA GLU A 277 38.12 8.68 34.22
C GLU A 277 38.14 8.64 32.68
N GLN A 278 37.01 8.93 32.02
CA GLN A 278 36.95 8.93 30.55
C GLN A 278 37.57 10.21 29.97
N ARG A 279 37.57 11.29 30.74
CA ARG A 279 38.15 12.58 30.37
C ARG A 279 39.67 12.49 30.20
N GLU A 280 40.35 11.77 31.08
CA GLU A 280 41.80 11.58 31.00
C GLU A 280 42.23 10.71 29.81
N ARG A 281 41.47 9.64 29.51
CA ARG A 281 41.72 8.79 28.33
C ARG A 281 41.49 9.52 27.01
N PHE A 282 40.46 10.38 26.93
CA PHE A 282 40.15 11.10 25.70
C PHE A 282 41.12 12.25 25.43
N VAL A 283 41.59 12.94 26.48
CA VAL A 283 42.63 13.97 26.36
C VAL A 283 43.98 13.34 25.97
N ALA A 284 44.31 12.17 26.52
CA ALA A 284 45.50 11.43 26.10
C ALA A 284 45.46 11.04 24.61
N ALA A 285 44.32 10.56 24.11
CA ALA A 285 44.16 10.19 22.70
C ALA A 285 44.18 11.39 21.73
N LEU A 286 43.85 12.60 22.20
CA LEU A 286 43.97 13.84 21.42
C LEU A 286 45.42 14.37 21.39
N LEU A 287 46.19 14.16 22.45
CA LEU A 287 47.58 14.60 22.56
C LEU A 287 48.57 13.66 21.83
N GLU A 288 48.16 12.43 21.51
CA GLU A 288 48.97 11.47 20.73
C GLU A 288 48.85 11.66 19.20
N ARG A 289 48.11 12.68 18.74
CA ARG A 289 47.90 12.96 17.30
C ARG A 289 48.61 14.20 16.76
N ASP A 290 49.41 14.88 17.59
CA ASP A 290 50.42 15.87 17.17
C ASP A 290 51.80 15.21 17.01
#